data_AF-A0A7S1T196-F1
#
_entry.id   AF-A0A7S1T196-F1
#
_cell.length_a   1.000
_cell.length_b   1.000
_cell.length_c   1.000
_cell.angle_alpha   90.00
_cell.angle_beta   90.00
_cell.angle_gamma   90.00
#
_symmetry.space_group_name_H-M   'P 1'
#
loop_
_entity.id
_entity.type
_entity.pdbx_description
1 polymer ?
#
loop_
_entity_poly.entity_id
_entity_poly.type
_entity_poly.pdbx_seq_one_letter_code
_entity_poly.pdbx_strand_id
1 'polypeptide(L)'
;QNTQPERLTWNLMGMMNNSIFKVMVHPAANGGVTFEQPTQPGALPGGYMVPKAGTDITTTTVSAPSSATTLPAGAASNGKTFSMEEVEKHDSEDSSWFVINGRVYDSTRYNKDHPGGVSSIVLAA
;
A
#
# COMPACT_ATOMS: atom_id res chain seq x y z
N GLN A 1 15.47 -11.06 27.51
CA GLN A 1 14.13 -10.44 27.57
C GLN A 1 13.72 -10.10 26.14
N ASN A 2 12.50 -10.44 25.74
CA ASN A 2 11.98 -10.15 24.40
C ASN A 2 11.06 -8.92 24.49
N THR A 3 11.63 -7.73 24.40
CA THR A 3 10.90 -6.46 24.47
C THR A 3 10.72 -5.87 23.08
N GLN A 4 9.69 -5.04 22.90
CA GLN A 4 9.50 -4.30 21.65
C GLN A 4 10.70 -3.37 21.40
N PRO A 5 11.24 -3.32 20.16
CA PRO A 5 12.32 -2.41 19.81
C PRO A 5 11.84 -0.96 19.79
N GLU A 6 12.72 -0.02 20.10
CA GLU A 6 12.40 1.41 20.04
C GLU A 6 12.33 1.94 18.59
N ARG A 7 13.12 1.35 17.69
CA ARG A 7 13.18 1.73 16.28
C ARG A 7 12.32 0.79 15.42
N LEU A 8 11.76 1.36 14.36
CA LEU A 8 11.00 0.63 13.35
C LEU A 8 11.88 -0.45 12.71
N THR A 9 11.32 -1.65 12.56
CA THR A 9 11.95 -2.72 11.78
C THR A 9 11.47 -2.63 10.34
N TRP A 10 12.38 -2.35 9.42
CA TRP A 10 12.07 -2.29 7.99
C TRP A 10 12.44 -3.61 7.31
N ASN A 11 11.57 -4.11 6.45
CA ASN A 11 11.85 -5.23 5.55
C ASN A 11 11.11 -5.04 4.22
N LEU A 12 11.50 -5.82 3.22
CA LEU A 12 10.97 -5.72 1.84
C LEU A 12 9.44 -5.84 1.78
N MET A 13 8.85 -6.62 2.68
CA MET A 13 7.41 -6.89 2.71
C MET A 13 6.63 -5.88 3.57
N GLY A 14 7.31 -5.01 4.32
CA GLY A 14 6.68 -4.12 5.31
C GLY A 14 5.99 -4.85 6.47
N MET A 15 6.27 -6.15 6.67
CA MET A 15 5.55 -7.00 7.63
C MET A 15 6.22 -7.04 9.01
N MET A 16 5.49 -7.44 10.04
CA MET A 16 6.05 -7.70 11.39
C MET A 16 6.76 -6.48 12.01
N ASN A 17 6.26 -5.28 11.72
CA ASN A 17 6.70 -4.07 12.40
C ASN A 17 6.07 -4.01 13.80
N ASN A 18 6.88 -4.29 14.83
CA ASN A 18 6.45 -4.36 16.24
C ASN A 18 7.27 -3.43 17.13
N SER A 19 7.69 -2.27 16.62
CA SER A 19 8.34 -1.26 17.44
C SER A 19 7.36 -0.62 18.42
N ILE A 20 7.88 -0.02 19.49
CA ILE A 20 7.08 0.75 20.45
C ILE A 20 6.21 1.78 19.71
N PHE A 21 4.90 1.73 19.95
CA PHE A 21 3.94 2.60 19.31
C PHE A 21 3.94 3.99 19.96
N LYS A 22 4.11 5.05 19.16
CA LYS A 22 4.25 6.43 19.63
C LYS A 22 3.04 7.27 19.21
N VAL A 23 2.40 7.94 20.17
CA VAL A 23 1.27 8.86 19.94
C VAL A 23 1.72 10.28 20.26
N MET A 24 1.49 11.22 19.35
CA MET A 24 1.77 12.63 19.58
C MET A 24 0.61 13.29 20.32
N VAL A 25 0.93 14.13 21.31
CA VAL A 25 -0.07 14.84 22.12
C VAL A 25 0.03 16.32 21.79
N HIS A 26 -1.10 16.92 21.41
CA HIS A 26 -1.19 18.34 21.10
C HIS A 26 -2.15 19.03 22.07
N PRO A 27 -1.85 20.26 22.52
CA PRO A 27 -2.80 21.06 23.28
C PRO A 27 -3.94 21.53 22.36
N ALA A 28 -5.18 21.43 22.83
CA ALA A 28 -6.37 21.89 22.11
C ALA A 28 -6.80 23.29 22.59
N ALA A 29 -7.34 24.11 21.69
CA ALA A 29 -7.73 25.49 21.96
C ALA A 29 -8.79 25.66 23.07
N ASN A 30 -9.53 24.59 23.39
CA ASN A 30 -10.52 24.53 24.46
C ASN A 30 -9.94 24.12 25.83
N GLY A 31 -8.61 24.07 25.97
CA GLY A 31 -7.94 23.55 27.18
C GLY A 31 -7.91 22.03 27.26
N GLY A 32 -8.34 21.32 26.22
CA GLY A 32 -8.20 19.88 26.09
C GLY A 32 -6.85 19.43 25.52
N VAL A 33 -6.71 18.14 25.29
CA VAL A 33 -5.58 17.53 24.58
C VAL A 33 -6.10 16.69 23.42
N THR A 34 -5.45 16.80 22.26
CA THR A 34 -5.71 15.92 21.11
C THR A 34 -4.55 14.94 20.94
N PHE A 35 -4.87 13.74 20.50
CA PHE A 35 -3.91 12.66 20.31
C PHE A 35 -3.83 12.32 18.82
N GLU A 36 -2.62 12.34 18.27
CA GLU A 36 -2.35 12.05 16.87
C GLU A 36 -1.56 10.73 16.76
N GLN A 37 -2.13 9.78 16.02
CA GLN A 37 -1.52 8.48 15.72
C GLN A 37 -0.39 8.66 14.69
N PRO A 38 0.56 7.70 14.55
CA PRO A 38 1.59 7.76 13.52
C PRO A 38 1.01 7.79 12.10
N THR A 39 0.00 6.95 11.85
CA THR A 39 -0.72 6.85 10.57
C THR A 39 -2.21 6.62 10.86
N GLN A 40 -3.08 6.96 9.91
CA GLN A 40 -4.50 6.63 9.98
C GLN A 40 -4.75 5.20 9.44
N PRO A 41 -5.79 4.47 9.92
CA PRO A 41 -6.15 3.18 9.35
C PRO A 41 -6.54 3.27 7.86
N GLY A 42 -6.10 2.30 7.06
CA GLY A 42 -6.39 2.23 5.63
C GLY A 42 -5.58 3.24 4.79
N ALA A 43 -6.14 3.66 3.65
CA ALA A 43 -5.52 4.64 2.75
C ALA A 43 -5.81 6.09 3.13
N LEU A 44 -6.31 6.35 4.34
CA LEU A 44 -6.67 7.70 4.76
C LEU A 44 -5.40 8.52 5.00
N PRO A 45 -5.26 9.71 4.40
CA PRO A 45 -4.15 10.60 4.71
C PRO A 45 -4.31 11.15 6.12
N GLY A 46 -3.28 11.02 6.95
CA GLY A 46 -3.30 11.53 8.31
C GLY A 46 -2.32 10.83 9.24
N GLY A 47 -2.15 11.41 10.43
CA GLY A 47 -1.13 11.00 11.38
C GLY A 47 0.20 11.73 11.16
N TYR A 48 1.01 11.78 12.20
CA TYR A 48 2.21 12.63 12.20
C TYR A 48 3.36 12.08 11.33
N MET A 49 3.32 10.80 10.93
CA MET A 49 4.32 10.21 10.03
C MET A 49 3.99 10.45 8.55
N VAL A 50 2.82 11.00 8.22
CA VAL A 50 2.49 11.39 6.84
C VAL A 50 3.07 12.77 6.56
N PRO A 51 3.89 12.93 5.50
CA PRO A 51 4.40 14.24 5.11
C PRO A 51 3.23 15.19 4.86
N LYS A 52 3.16 16.30 5.61
CA LYS A 52 2.21 17.38 5.29
C LYS A 52 2.58 17.96 3.93
N ALA A 53 1.62 18.01 3.02
CA ALA A 53 1.78 18.64 1.71
C ALA A 53 2.38 20.04 1.89
N GLY A 54 3.64 20.21 1.46
CA GLY A 54 4.42 21.44 1.65
C GLY A 54 5.69 21.31 2.50
N THR A 55 6.05 20.14 3.02
CA THR A 55 7.35 19.91 3.66
C THR A 55 8.26 19.19 2.67
N ASP A 56 9.17 19.93 2.02
CA ASP A 56 10.16 19.36 1.10
C ASP A 56 11.01 18.31 1.83
N ILE A 57 10.69 17.03 1.60
CA ILE A 57 11.63 15.95 1.84
C ILE A 57 12.68 16.10 0.75
N THR A 58 13.81 16.71 1.12
CA THR A 58 15.03 16.67 0.31
C THR A 58 15.27 15.21 -0.04
N THR A 59 14.95 14.89 -1.29
CA THR A 59 15.00 13.54 -1.83
C THR A 59 16.47 13.18 -1.91
N THR A 60 16.98 12.47 -0.90
CA THR A 60 18.22 11.73 -1.06
C THR A 60 17.86 10.51 -1.89
N THR A 61 17.92 10.70 -3.21
CA THR A 61 17.86 9.65 -4.21
C THR A 61 19.03 8.70 -3.99
N VAL A 62 18.83 7.67 -3.16
CA VAL A 62 19.66 6.46 -3.26
C VAL A 62 19.24 5.74 -4.53
N SER A 63 19.94 6.06 -5.61
CA SER A 63 19.91 5.31 -6.86
C SER A 63 20.22 3.84 -6.58
N ALA A 64 19.20 2.99 -6.64
CA ALA A 64 19.39 1.55 -6.73
C ALA A 64 19.96 1.22 -8.12
N PRO A 65 21.01 0.38 -8.23
CA PRO A 65 21.58 0.02 -9.52
C PRO A 65 20.60 -0.85 -10.30
N SER A 66 20.31 -0.42 -11.54
CA SER A 66 19.68 -1.24 -12.57
C SER A 66 20.44 -2.56 -12.71
N SER A 67 19.80 -3.65 -12.29
CA SER A 67 20.10 -4.98 -12.82
C SER A 67 18.90 -5.41 -13.64
N ALA A 68 19.06 -5.25 -14.95
CA ALA A 68 18.17 -5.84 -15.94
C ALA A 68 18.24 -7.36 -15.82
N THR A 69 17.15 -7.98 -15.36
CA THR A 69 16.92 -9.40 -15.57
C THR A 69 15.87 -9.53 -16.66
N THR A 70 16.36 -9.81 -17.87
CA THR A 70 15.57 -10.21 -19.03
C THR A 70 14.85 -11.51 -18.70
N LEU A 71 13.55 -11.46 -18.41
CA LEU A 71 12.71 -12.65 -18.33
C LEU A 71 12.33 -13.12 -19.74
N PRO A 72 12.32 -14.44 -19.99
CA PRO A 72 12.12 -14.98 -21.34
C PRO A 72 10.68 -14.74 -21.81
N ALA A 73 10.57 -14.33 -23.06
CA ALA A 73 9.32 -14.32 -23.81
C ALA A 73 8.74 -15.74 -23.83
N GLY A 74 7.57 -15.93 -23.24
CA GLY A 74 6.95 -17.25 -23.08
C GLY A 74 5.43 -17.20 -23.14
N ALA A 75 4.91 -17.78 -24.23
CA ALA A 75 3.52 -18.13 -24.53
C ALA A 75 2.57 -16.98 -24.92
N ALA A 76 2.50 -16.73 -26.23
CA ALA A 76 1.34 -16.15 -26.88
C ALA A 76 0.09 -17.01 -26.57
N SER A 77 -0.71 -16.56 -25.61
CA SER A 77 -2.11 -16.98 -25.53
C SER A 77 -2.90 -16.13 -26.53
N ASN A 78 -3.66 -16.78 -27.42
CA ASN A 78 -4.76 -16.16 -28.17
C ASN A 78 -5.82 -15.64 -27.17
N GLY A 79 -5.51 -14.56 -26.47
CA GLY A 79 -6.32 -13.93 -25.44
C GLY A 79 -6.71 -12.55 -25.89
N LYS A 80 -7.92 -12.12 -25.52
CA LYS A 80 -8.35 -10.73 -25.68
C LYS A 80 -7.33 -9.82 -24.99
N THR A 81 -6.80 -8.88 -25.75
CA THR A 81 -5.95 -7.81 -25.24
C THR A 81 -6.84 -6.74 -24.64
N PHE A 82 -6.57 -6.36 -23.41
CA PHE A 82 -7.24 -5.25 -22.74
C PHE A 82 -6.25 -4.09 -22.64
N SER A 83 -6.73 -2.86 -22.85
CA SER A 83 -5.92 -1.66 -22.58
C SER A 83 -5.87 -1.42 -21.07
N MET A 84 -4.83 -0.75 -20.59
CA MET A 84 -4.72 -0.37 -19.18
C MET A 84 -5.90 0.53 -18.75
N GLU A 85 -6.33 1.43 -19.63
CA GLU A 85 -7.52 2.28 -19.42
C GLU A 85 -8.82 1.51 -19.20
N GLU A 86 -8.92 0.30 -19.77
CA GLU A 86 -10.09 -0.55 -19.54
C GLU A 86 -10.00 -1.25 -18.20
N VAL A 87 -8.80 -1.70 -17.81
CA VAL A 87 -8.57 -2.33 -16.51
C VAL A 87 -8.82 -1.34 -15.36
N GLU A 88 -8.45 -0.07 -15.53
CA GLU A 88 -8.67 1.00 -14.54
C GLU A 88 -10.16 1.28 -14.24
N LYS A 89 -11.09 0.94 -15.15
CA LYS A 89 -12.53 1.10 -14.89
C LYS A 89 -13.10 0.03 -13.96
N HIS A 90 -12.31 -1.01 -13.67
CA HIS A 90 -12.70 -2.16 -12.87
C HIS A 90 -12.00 -2.11 -11.50
N ASP A 91 -12.30 -1.07 -10.72
CA ASP A 91 -11.75 -0.76 -9.40
C ASP A 91 -12.74 -1.01 -8.24
N SER A 92 -13.89 -1.65 -8.51
CA SER A 92 -15.01 -1.71 -7.58
C SER A 92 -15.25 -3.13 -7.04
N GLU A 93 -15.97 -3.28 -5.91
CA GLU A 93 -16.23 -4.61 -5.30
C GLU A 93 -16.98 -5.57 -6.24
N ASP A 94 -17.87 -5.02 -7.08
CA ASP A 94 -18.66 -5.76 -8.06
C ASP A 94 -17.94 -5.94 -9.41
N SER A 95 -16.79 -5.31 -9.60
CA SER A 95 -15.98 -5.43 -10.82
C SER A 95 -14.53 -5.05 -10.52
N SER A 96 -13.73 -6.03 -10.13
CA SER A 96 -12.34 -5.84 -9.71
C SER A 96 -11.41 -6.66 -10.61
N TRP A 97 -10.58 -5.97 -11.37
CA TRP A 97 -9.59 -6.60 -12.25
C TRP A 97 -8.17 -6.22 -11.82
N PHE A 98 -7.22 -7.13 -11.99
CA PHE A 98 -5.83 -6.90 -11.63
C PHE A 98 -4.88 -7.52 -12.66
N VAL A 99 -3.69 -6.94 -12.78
CA VAL A 99 -2.68 -7.36 -13.76
C VAL A 99 -1.52 -8.03 -13.06
N ILE A 100 -1.26 -9.30 -13.36
CA ILE A 100 -0.08 -10.04 -12.88
C ILE A 100 0.71 -10.51 -14.08
N ASN A 101 2.00 -10.16 -14.14
CA ASN A 101 2.92 -10.58 -15.20
C ASN A 101 2.40 -10.28 -16.63
N GLY A 102 1.76 -9.11 -16.80
CA GLY A 102 1.21 -8.68 -18.09
C GLY A 102 -0.07 -9.40 -18.52
N ARG A 103 -0.73 -10.11 -17.61
CA ARG A 103 -2.02 -10.78 -17.86
C ARG A 103 -3.10 -10.19 -16.95
N VAL A 104 -4.29 -9.96 -17.51
CA VAL A 104 -5.44 -9.42 -16.80
C VAL A 104 -6.26 -10.56 -16.20
N TYR A 105 -6.62 -10.43 -14.93
CA TYR A 105 -7.44 -11.37 -14.18
C TYR A 105 -8.65 -10.67 -13.59
N ASP A 106 -9.79 -11.35 -13.61
CA ASP A 106 -11.04 -10.88 -13.00
C ASP A 106 -11.20 -11.52 -11.61
N SER A 107 -11.06 -10.72 -10.54
CA SER A 107 -11.25 -11.15 -9.14
C SER A 107 -12.69 -11.02 -8.65
N THR A 108 -13.64 -10.56 -9.45
CA THR A 108 -15.01 -10.22 -8.98
C THR A 108 -15.67 -11.34 -8.18
N ARG A 109 -15.50 -12.60 -8.61
CA ARG A 109 -16.05 -13.77 -7.90
C ARG A 109 -15.25 -14.15 -6.66
N TYR A 110 -13.95 -13.86 -6.67
CA TYR A 110 -13.00 -14.22 -5.62
C TYR A 110 -13.00 -13.21 -4.45
N ASN A 111 -13.52 -12.00 -4.66
CA ASN A 111 -13.61 -10.95 -3.65
C ASN A 111 -14.22 -11.46 -2.32
N LYS A 112 -15.30 -12.26 -2.39
CA LYS A 112 -15.99 -12.80 -1.20
C LYS A 112 -15.22 -13.90 -0.47
N ASP A 113 -14.36 -14.63 -1.18
CA ASP A 113 -13.57 -15.75 -0.65
C ASP A 113 -12.14 -15.32 -0.27
N HIS A 114 -11.80 -14.03 -0.44
CA HIS A 114 -10.48 -13.53 -0.14
C HIS A 114 -10.25 -13.49 1.39
N PRO A 115 -9.24 -14.21 1.92
CA PRO A 115 -9.00 -14.32 3.36
C PRO A 115 -8.62 -12.99 4.04
N GLY A 116 -8.17 -11.99 3.26
CA GLY A 116 -7.88 -10.63 3.74
C GLY A 116 -9.06 -9.66 3.60
N GLY A 117 -10.25 -10.15 3.24
CA GLY A 117 -11.42 -9.33 2.94
C GLY A 117 -11.32 -8.59 1.60
N VAL A 118 -12.47 -8.16 1.07
CA VAL A 118 -12.60 -7.49 -0.23
C VAL A 118 -11.79 -6.18 -0.28
N SER A 119 -11.74 -5.47 0.86
CA SER A 119 -11.06 -4.18 0.99
C SER A 119 -9.57 -4.24 0.63
N SER A 120 -8.92 -5.39 0.82
CA SER A 120 -7.51 -5.57 0.46
C SER A 120 -7.28 -5.64 -1.05
N ILE A 121 -8.24 -6.15 -1.81
CA ILE A 121 -8.17 -6.26 -3.27
C ILE A 121 -8.51 -4.90 -3.90
N VAL A 122 -9.60 -4.27 -3.46
CA VAL A 122 -10.02 -2.95 -3.96
C VAL A 122 -9.01 -1.85 -3.63
N LEU A 123 -8.26 -1.96 -2.53
CA LEU A 123 -7.18 -1.03 -2.21
C LEU A 123 -6.01 -1.10 -3.21
N ALA A 124 -5.82 -2.23 -3.88
CA ALA A 124 -4.71 -2.48 -4.79
C ALA A 124 -5.13 -2.56 -6.27
N ALA A 125 -6.43 -2.43 -6.55
CA ALA A 125 -7.01 -2.33 -7.89
C ALA A 125 -6.79 -0.91 -8.42
#